data_AF-A0A7L5JLR9-F1
#
_entry.id   AF-A0A7L5JLR9-F1
#
_cell.length_a   1.000
_cell.length_b   1.000
_cell.length_c   1.000
_cell.angle_alpha   90.00
_cell.angle_beta   90.00
_cell.angle_gamma   90.00
#
_symmetry.space_group_name_H-M   'P 1'
#
loop_
_entity.id
_entity.type
_entity.pdbx_description
1 polymer ?
#
loop_
_entity_poly.entity_id
_entity_poly.type
_entity_poly.pdbx_seq_one_letter_code
_entity_poly.pdbx_strand_id
1 'polypeptide(L)'
;MSIYSENLAKIKKEIKIIESKKNTKFKKYQQDMIEFINGKVDKVEFKVNDKIILLRMGDDNKGFRHILQKHYNPNDLQTMDILNLPILFKNALKLNEVGVSNNELSTYKMLKNQKELILVTNEIYKNKLVVTSYRKN
;
A
#
# COMPACT_ATOMS: atom_id res chain seq x y z
N MET A 1 20.61 2.93 -13.59
CA MET A 1 19.17 3.03 -13.26
C MET A 1 19.03 3.21 -11.76
N SER A 2 18.00 3.90 -11.27
CA SER A 2 17.76 3.98 -9.82
C SER A 2 17.12 2.70 -9.32
N ILE A 3 17.42 2.29 -8.08
CA ILE A 3 16.80 1.12 -7.43
C ILE A 3 15.26 1.18 -7.51
N TYR A 4 14.71 2.39 -7.38
CA TYR A 4 13.28 2.62 -7.56
C TYR A 4 12.78 2.25 -8.97
N SER A 5 13.46 2.70 -10.03
CA SER A 5 13.06 2.40 -11.41
C SER A 5 13.10 0.91 -11.72
N GLU A 6 14.07 0.18 -11.16
CA GLU A 6 14.16 -1.27 -11.29
C GLU A 6 13.01 -1.98 -10.57
N ASN A 7 12.74 -1.59 -9.32
CA ASN A 7 11.64 -2.16 -8.56
C ASN A 7 10.29 -1.83 -9.20
N LEU A 8 10.15 -0.65 -9.81
CA LEU A 8 8.94 -0.26 -10.52
C LEU A 8 8.73 -1.11 -11.78
N ALA A 9 9.79 -1.42 -12.52
CA ALA A 9 9.72 -2.32 -13.66
C ALA A 9 9.35 -3.76 -13.24
N LYS A 10 9.90 -4.24 -12.12
CA LYS A 10 9.60 -5.57 -11.56
C LYS A 10 8.11 -5.68 -11.17
N ILE A 11 7.56 -4.71 -10.42
CA ILE A 11 6.16 -4.80 -9.99
C ILE A 11 5.20 -4.71 -11.18
N LYS A 12 5.52 -3.89 -12.19
CA LYS A 12 4.75 -3.85 -13.44
C LYS A 12 4.75 -5.19 -14.16
N LYS A 13 5.89 -5.90 -14.18
CA LYS A 13 5.99 -7.25 -14.76
C LYS A 13 5.17 -8.25 -13.97
N GLU A 14 5.21 -8.21 -12.63
CA GLU A 14 4.39 -9.05 -11.76
C GLU A 14 2.89 -8.83 -12.00
N ILE A 15 2.45 -7.58 -12.11
CA ILE A 15 1.05 -7.24 -12.43
C ILE A 15 0.64 -7.84 -13.76
N LYS A 16 1.45 -7.71 -14.83
CA LYS A 16 1.17 -8.31 -16.14
C LYS A 16 1.06 -9.84 -16.08
N ILE A 17 1.89 -10.50 -15.27
CA ILE A 17 1.81 -11.96 -15.04
C ILE A 17 0.52 -12.34 -14.30
N ILE A 18 0.06 -11.51 -13.36
CA ILE A 18 -1.19 -11.74 -12.65
C ILE A 18 -2.39 -11.53 -13.58
N GLU A 19 -2.33 -10.49 -14.43
CA GLU A 19 -3.34 -10.14 -15.43
C GLU A 19 -3.51 -11.22 -16.50
N SER A 20 -2.43 -11.87 -16.94
CA SER A 20 -2.47 -12.92 -17.96
C SER A 20 -3.09 -14.24 -17.48
N LYS A 21 -3.38 -14.39 -16.19
CA LYS A 21 -4.03 -15.59 -15.65
C LYS A 21 -5.52 -15.59 -16.00
N LYS A 22 -6.01 -16.72 -16.52
CA LYS A 22 -7.34 -16.92 -17.14
C LYS A 22 -8.56 -16.49 -16.29
N ASN A 23 -8.41 -16.35 -14.97
CA ASN A 23 -9.49 -16.00 -14.04
C ASN A 23 -9.24 -14.72 -13.24
N THR A 24 -8.19 -13.95 -13.54
CA THR A 24 -7.93 -12.70 -12.83
C THR A 24 -8.78 -11.58 -13.43
N LYS A 25 -9.74 -11.08 -12.67
CA LYS A 25 -10.38 -9.79 -12.94
C LYS A 25 -10.07 -8.82 -11.81
N PHE A 26 -9.34 -7.76 -12.12
CA PHE A 26 -9.05 -6.72 -11.15
C PHE A 26 -10.33 -5.93 -10.82
N LYS A 27 -10.56 -5.71 -9.53
CA LYS A 27 -11.61 -4.81 -9.05
C LYS A 27 -11.21 -3.36 -9.33
N LYS A 28 -12.18 -2.45 -9.36
CA LYS A 28 -11.94 -1.03 -9.68
C LYS A 28 -10.80 -0.39 -8.89
N TYR A 29 -10.79 -0.56 -7.56
CA TYR A 29 -9.71 -0.03 -6.71
C TYR A 29 -8.32 -0.63 -7.04
N GLN A 30 -8.26 -1.87 -7.54
CA GLN A 30 -7.00 -2.48 -7.98
C GLN A 30 -6.56 -1.87 -9.32
N GLN A 31 -7.51 -1.59 -10.22
CA GLN A 31 -7.23 -0.89 -11.47
C GLN A 31 -6.70 0.52 -11.20
N ASP A 32 -7.33 1.28 -10.30
CA ASP A 32 -6.88 2.62 -9.91
C ASP A 32 -5.44 2.58 -9.37
N MET A 33 -5.10 1.57 -8.57
CA MET A 33 -3.74 1.34 -8.10
C MET A 33 -2.77 0.99 -9.24
N ILE A 34 -3.19 0.16 -10.20
CA ILE A 34 -2.38 -0.22 -11.37
C ILE A 34 -2.13 1.01 -12.26
N GLU A 35 -3.11 1.89 -12.45
CA GLU A 35 -2.95 3.15 -13.18
C GLU A 35 -1.93 4.06 -12.50
N PHE A 36 -2.00 4.17 -11.18
CA PHE A 36 -1.00 4.88 -10.37
C PHE A 36 0.39 4.28 -10.53
N ILE A 37 0.55 2.95 -10.41
CA ILE A 37 1.84 2.26 -10.60
C ILE A 37 2.38 2.47 -12.02
N ASN A 38 1.50 2.53 -13.02
CA ASN A 38 1.87 2.81 -14.39
C ASN A 38 2.22 4.28 -14.65
N GLY A 39 2.00 5.17 -13.69
CA GLY A 39 2.26 6.61 -13.82
C GLY A 39 1.20 7.33 -14.65
N LYS A 40 -0.01 6.77 -14.80
CA LYS A 40 -1.14 7.44 -15.46
C LYS A 40 -1.81 8.48 -14.56
N VAL A 41 -1.69 8.31 -13.25
CA VAL A 41 -2.20 9.23 -12.22
C VAL A 41 -1.14 9.44 -11.15
N ASP A 42 -1.08 10.64 -10.57
CA ASP A 42 -0.05 11.00 -9.58
C ASP A 42 -0.35 10.52 -8.16
N LYS A 43 -1.59 10.10 -7.92
CA LYS A 43 -2.09 9.64 -6.63
C LYS A 43 -3.24 8.69 -6.81
N VAL A 44 -3.49 7.87 -5.79
CA VAL A 44 -4.71 7.10 -5.68
C VAL A 44 -5.40 7.38 -4.35
N GLU A 45 -6.71 7.59 -4.41
CA GLU A 45 -7.55 7.93 -3.26
C GLU A 45 -8.64 6.87 -3.10
N PHE A 46 -8.75 6.30 -1.91
CA PHE A 46 -9.75 5.28 -1.60
C PHE A 46 -10.62 5.76 -0.44
N LYS A 47 -11.92 5.86 -0.68
CA LYS A 47 -12.89 6.08 0.39
C LYS A 47 -13.20 4.73 1.04
N VAL A 48 -12.81 4.58 2.31
CA VAL A 48 -13.04 3.36 3.09
C VAL A 48 -13.65 3.76 4.42
N ASN A 49 -14.89 3.31 4.65
CA ASN A 49 -15.74 3.77 5.75
C ASN A 49 -15.88 5.31 5.66
N ASP A 50 -15.66 6.03 6.77
CA ASP A 50 -15.70 7.50 6.83
C ASP A 50 -14.34 8.17 6.56
N LYS A 51 -13.35 7.41 6.07
CA LYS A 51 -11.97 7.88 5.87
C LYS A 51 -11.57 7.83 4.40
N ILE A 52 -10.69 8.75 4.02
CA ILE A 52 -10.02 8.79 2.72
C ILE A 52 -8.57 8.36 2.92
N ILE A 53 -8.18 7.27 2.29
CA ILE A 53 -6.81 6.79 2.23
C ILE A 53 -6.19 7.32 0.96
N LEU A 54 -5.07 8.02 1.09
CA LEU A 54 -4.32 8.61 -0.01
C LEU A 54 -2.95 7.94 -0.11
N LEU A 55 -2.63 7.41 -1.29
CA LEU A 55 -1.29 6.96 -1.64
C LEU A 55 -0.72 7.87 -2.72
N ARG A 56 0.51 8.34 -2.49
CA ARG A 56 1.31 9.15 -3.41
C ARG A 56 2.67 8.49 -3.61
N MET A 57 3.43 8.96 -4.61
CA MET A 57 4.76 8.45 -4.91
C MET A 57 5.67 8.42 -3.67
N GLY A 58 5.73 9.53 -2.92
CA GLY A 58 6.54 9.63 -1.70
C GLY A 58 8.05 9.62 -1.96
N ASP A 59 8.81 9.17 -0.96
CA ASP A 59 10.27 9.05 -0.93
C ASP A 59 10.68 7.70 -0.31
N ASP A 60 11.98 7.51 -0.07
CA ASP A 60 12.51 6.24 0.43
C ASP A 60 12.07 5.91 1.87
N ASN A 61 11.49 6.88 2.60
CA ASN A 61 11.00 6.72 3.97
C ASN A 61 9.47 6.72 4.08
N LYS A 62 8.74 7.20 3.06
CA LYS A 62 7.27 7.25 3.07
C LYS A 62 6.63 7.10 1.70
N GLY A 63 5.40 6.60 1.65
CA GLY A 63 4.59 6.52 0.44
C GLY A 63 4.95 5.31 -0.43
N PHE A 64 4.58 5.35 -1.70
CA PHE A 64 4.70 4.20 -2.58
C PHE A 64 6.15 3.75 -2.81
N ARG A 65 7.11 4.67 -2.89
CA ARG A 65 8.55 4.34 -2.99
C ARG A 65 9.01 3.46 -1.83
N HIS A 66 8.67 3.84 -0.61
CA HIS A 66 8.97 3.06 0.59
C HIS A 66 8.26 1.69 0.59
N ILE A 67 6.97 1.64 0.22
CA ILE A 67 6.23 0.37 0.11
C ILE A 67 6.90 -0.57 -0.91
N LEU A 68 7.31 -0.02 -2.04
CA LEU A 68 7.95 -0.79 -3.10
C LEU A 68 9.33 -1.30 -2.67
N GLN A 69 10.08 -0.52 -1.89
CA GLN A 69 11.31 -0.99 -1.26
C GLN A 69 11.03 -2.14 -0.30
N LYS A 70 10.01 -2.03 0.56
CA LYS A 70 9.56 -3.10 1.49
C LYS A 70 8.87 -4.29 0.81
N HIS A 71 8.54 -4.19 -0.47
CA HIS A 71 8.06 -5.33 -1.25
C HIS A 71 9.22 -6.18 -1.75
N TYR A 72 10.38 -5.58 -2.03
CA TYR A 72 11.55 -6.31 -2.53
C TYR A 72 12.65 -6.52 -1.48
N ASN A 73 12.70 -5.70 -0.43
CA ASN A 73 13.72 -5.76 0.62
C ASN A 73 13.27 -5.13 1.96
N PRO A 74 12.92 -5.94 2.97
CA PRO A 74 12.78 -7.40 2.91
C PRO A 74 11.54 -7.75 2.07
N ASN A 75 11.46 -8.93 1.45
CA ASN A 75 10.34 -9.32 0.57
C ASN A 75 9.03 -9.57 1.35
N ASP A 76 8.56 -8.55 2.07
CA ASP A 76 7.55 -8.66 3.12
C ASP A 76 6.13 -8.64 2.55
N LEU A 77 5.96 -7.96 1.42
CA LEU A 77 4.67 -7.78 0.76
C LEU A 77 4.58 -8.61 -0.50
N GLN A 78 3.37 -9.01 -0.86
CA GLN A 78 3.09 -9.52 -2.21
C GLN A 78 2.46 -8.42 -3.05
N THR A 79 2.57 -8.50 -4.38
CA THR A 79 1.93 -7.54 -5.30
C THR A 79 0.42 -7.42 -5.03
N MET A 80 -0.24 -8.53 -4.72
CA MET A 80 -1.66 -8.52 -4.36
C MET A 80 -1.95 -7.84 -3.02
N ASP A 81 -1.00 -7.80 -2.08
CA ASP A 81 -1.18 -7.04 -0.83
C ASP A 81 -1.15 -5.53 -1.12
N ILE A 82 -0.24 -5.07 -1.98
CA ILE A 82 -0.17 -3.67 -2.43
C ILE A 82 -1.45 -3.27 -3.18
N LEU A 83 -1.92 -4.10 -4.12
CA LEU A 83 -3.15 -3.84 -4.87
C LEU A 83 -4.40 -3.87 -3.99
N ASN A 84 -4.38 -4.60 -2.87
CA ASN A 84 -5.50 -4.70 -1.94
C ASN A 84 -5.40 -3.78 -0.73
N LEU A 85 -4.49 -2.81 -0.73
CA LEU A 85 -4.33 -1.83 0.35
C LEU A 85 -5.66 -1.27 0.88
N PRO A 86 -6.67 -0.94 0.05
CA PRO A 86 -7.96 -0.45 0.55
C PRO A 86 -8.74 -1.49 1.36
N ILE A 87 -8.69 -2.77 0.96
CA ILE A 87 -9.35 -3.86 1.68
C ILE A 87 -8.66 -4.10 3.03
N LEU A 88 -7.33 -4.04 3.03
CA LEU A 88 -6.55 -4.19 4.25
C LEU A 88 -6.93 -3.14 5.26
N PHE A 89 -7.00 -1.88 4.84
CA PHE A 89 -7.45 -0.80 5.71
C PHE A 89 -8.88 -0.99 6.19
N LYS A 90 -9.81 -1.44 5.32
CA LYS A 90 -11.22 -1.66 5.68
C LYS A 90 -11.37 -2.63 6.86
N ASN A 91 -10.53 -3.66 6.90
CA ASN A 91 -10.61 -4.74 7.89
C ASN A 91 -9.55 -4.60 8.99
N ALA A 92 -8.72 -3.57 8.97
CA ALA A 92 -7.66 -3.39 9.94
C ALA A 92 -8.19 -2.75 11.23
N LEU A 93 -7.68 -3.23 12.35
CA LEU A 93 -7.87 -2.61 13.66
C LEU A 93 -6.85 -1.47 13.82
N LYS A 94 -7.32 -0.29 14.20
CA LYS A 94 -6.43 0.82 14.59
C LYS A 94 -5.76 0.42 15.91
N LEU A 95 -4.43 0.40 15.93
CA LEU A 95 -3.66 0.22 17.15
C LEU A 95 -3.45 1.58 17.80
N ASN A 96 -3.92 1.74 19.03
CA ASN A 96 -3.58 2.90 19.85
C ASN A 96 -2.17 2.68 20.40
N GLU A 97 -1.23 3.55 20.06
CA GLU A 97 0.09 3.70 20.71
C GLU A 97 1.08 2.52 20.63
N VAL A 98 0.86 1.52 19.76
CA VAL A 98 1.81 0.39 19.62
C VAL A 98 2.86 0.67 18.52
N GLY A 99 4.12 0.85 18.94
CA GLY A 99 5.30 0.71 18.09
C GLY A 99 5.62 1.89 17.16
N VAL A 100 5.12 3.09 17.46
CA VAL A 100 5.47 4.32 16.73
C VAL A 100 5.90 5.40 17.71
N SER A 101 7.16 5.82 17.62
CA SER A 101 7.71 6.89 18.47
C SER A 101 7.15 8.28 18.14
N ASN A 102 6.35 8.40 17.08
CA ASN A 102 5.74 9.64 16.61
C ASN A 102 4.21 9.57 16.76
N ASN A 103 3.67 10.41 17.65
CA ASN A 103 2.25 10.49 17.98
C ASN A 103 1.37 11.00 16.81
N GLU A 104 1.97 11.51 15.73
CA GLU A 104 1.26 11.94 14.52
C GLU A 104 0.89 10.79 13.57
N LEU A 105 1.45 9.59 13.80
CA LEU A 105 1.23 8.43 12.95
C LEU A 105 0.18 7.48 13.54
N SER A 106 -0.73 7.03 12.68
CA SER A 106 -1.72 6.01 13.02
C SER A 106 -1.31 4.67 12.39
N THR A 107 -1.27 3.62 13.22
CA THR A 107 -0.99 2.25 12.80
C THR A 107 -2.27 1.43 12.71
N TYR A 108 -2.42 0.71 11.61
CA TYR A 108 -3.53 -0.17 11.32
C TYR A 108 -3.00 -1.59 11.12
N LYS A 109 -3.59 -2.57 11.80
CA LYS A 109 -3.18 -3.98 11.75
C LYS A 109 -4.31 -4.88 11.28
N MET A 110 -4.02 -5.74 10.31
CA MET A 110 -4.92 -6.81 9.87
C MET A 110 -4.23 -8.17 9.99
N LEU A 111 -4.93 -9.18 10.49
CA LEU A 111 -4.48 -10.56 10.43
C LEU A 111 -4.89 -11.19 9.09
N LYS A 112 -3.93 -11.77 8.36
CA LYS A 112 -4.17 -12.51 7.12
C LYS A 112 -3.33 -13.79 7.13
N ASN A 113 -3.99 -14.95 7.17
CA ASN A 113 -3.35 -16.27 7.17
C ASN A 113 -2.26 -16.39 8.25
N GLN A 114 -2.60 -16.07 9.51
CA GLN A 114 -1.69 -16.08 10.67
C GLN A 114 -0.47 -15.13 10.57
N LYS A 115 -0.42 -14.27 9.56
CA LYS A 115 0.58 -13.20 9.43
C LYS A 115 -0.05 -11.84 9.64
N GLU A 116 0.72 -10.91 10.18
CA GLU A 116 0.25 -9.58 10.52
C GLU A 116 0.59 -8.61 9.40
N LEU A 117 -0.41 -7.92 8.86
CA LEU A 117 -0.21 -6.83 7.90
C LEU A 117 -0.39 -5.51 8.62
N ILE A 118 0.66 -4.70 8.62
CA ILE A 118 0.74 -3.45 9.34
C ILE A 118 0.84 -2.31 8.32
N LEU A 119 -0.14 -1.41 8.36
CA LEU A 119 -0.21 -0.21 7.54
C LEU A 119 -0.06 1.01 8.44
N VAL A 120 0.97 1.81 8.19
CA VAL A 120 1.20 3.06 8.91
C VAL A 120 0.75 4.21 8.01
N THR A 121 0.04 5.15 8.63
CA THR A 121 -0.49 6.32 7.94
C THR A 121 -0.20 7.58 8.75
N ASN A 122 -0.07 8.70 8.06
CA ASN A 122 -0.07 10.03 8.67
C ASN A 122 -1.44 10.66 8.48
N GLU A 123 -2.06 11.11 9.56
CA GLU A 123 -3.38 11.75 9.55
C GLU A 123 -3.22 13.26 9.32
N ILE A 124 -3.37 13.70 8.08
CA ILE A 124 -3.17 15.12 7.70
C ILE A 124 -4.41 15.95 8.03
N TYR A 125 -5.59 15.35 7.93
CA TYR A 125 -6.87 15.94 8.33
C TYR A 125 -7.72 14.86 9.03
N LYS A 126 -8.72 15.27 9.82
CA LYS A 126 -9.59 14.40 10.64
C LYS A 126 -10.13 13.12 9.97
N ASN A 127 -10.16 13.06 8.63
CA ASN A 127 -10.62 11.90 7.86
C ASN A 127 -9.73 11.58 6.64
N LYS A 128 -8.51 12.14 6.56
CA LYS A 128 -7.61 11.97 5.41
C LYS A 128 -6.26 11.42 5.87
N LEU A 129 -6.01 10.17 5.49
CA LEU A 129 -4.84 9.39 5.88
C LEU A 129 -3.91 9.24 4.70
N VAL A 130 -2.65 9.64 4.85
CA VAL A 130 -1.62 9.41 3.85
C VAL A 130 -0.82 8.19 4.23
N VAL A 131 -0.75 7.21 3.32
CA VAL A 131 0.04 6.00 3.55
C VAL A 131 1.51 6.36 3.63
N THR A 132 2.15 5.99 4.74
CA THR A 132 3.59 6.18 4.94
C THR A 132 4.34 4.87 4.76
N SER A 133 3.96 3.80 5.45
CA SER A 133 4.59 2.49 5.30
C SER A 133 3.60 1.36 5.29
N TYR A 134 4.01 0.24 4.69
CA TYR A 134 3.23 -0.97 4.65
C TYR A 134 4.18 -2.16 4.78
N ARG A 135 3.91 -3.07 5.73
CA ARG A 135 4.81 -4.19 6.06
C ARG A 135 4.05 -5.40 6.57
N LYS A 136 4.75 -6.53 6.63
CA LYS A 136 4.25 -7.80 7.17
C LYS A 136 5.14 -8.27 8.32
N ASN A 137 4.53 -8.75 9.40
CA ASN A 137 5.17 -9.44 10.52
C ASN A 137 4.74 -10.91 10.54
#